data_AF-A0A2E5EU93-F1
#
_entry.id   AF-A0A2E5EU93-F1
#
_cell.length_a   1.000
_cell.length_b   1.000
_cell.length_c   1.000
_cell.angle_alpha   90.00
_cell.angle_beta   90.00
_cell.angle_gamma   90.00
#
_symmetry.space_group_name_H-M   'P 1'
#
loop_
_entity.id
_entity.type
_entity.pdbx_description
1 polymer ?
#
loop_
_entity_poly.entity_id
_entity_poly.type
_entity_poly.pdbx_seq_one_letter_code
_entity_poly.pdbx_strand_id
1 'polypeptide(L)' 'MAKQEKRPGESIDSMLRKFKRKVKNEGTLQELRSREHFEKPSETKKRRAKAARRRTEIQQQADELY' A
#
# COMPACT_ATOMS: atom_id res chain seq x y z
N MET A 1 3.63 12.54 -6.06
CA MET A 1 4.86 11.83 -6.49
C MET A 1 5.84 11.77 -5.34
N ALA A 2 6.28 10.57 -4.97
CA ALA A 2 7.30 10.38 -3.95
C ALA A 2 8.58 11.16 -4.27
N LYS A 3 9.00 12.04 -3.36
CA LYS A 3 10.32 12.70 -3.38
C LYS A 3 11.12 12.23 -2.16
N GLN A 4 12.38 11.88 -2.37
CA GLN A 4 13.31 11.52 -1.30
C GLN A 4 14.64 12.24 -1.53
N GLU A 5 15.05 13.03 -0.55
CA GLU A 5 16.34 13.71 -0.53
C GLU A 5 17.34 12.91 0.32
N LYS A 6 18.62 12.98 -0.06
CA LYS A 6 19.72 12.30 0.64
C LYS A 6 19.96 13.00 1.97
N ARG A 7 19.95 12.24 3.07
CA ARG A 7 20.35 12.77 4.38
C ARG A 7 21.87 12.74 4.54
N PRO A 8 22.46 13.70 5.28
CA PRO A 8 23.90 13.67 5.56
C PRO A 8 24.28 12.37 6.29
N GLY A 9 25.34 11.71 5.82
CA GLY A 9 25.80 10.41 6.35
C GLY A 9 25.02 9.17 5.86
N GLU A 10 23.98 9.33 5.04
CA GLU A 10 23.20 8.19 4.52
C GLU A 10 23.83 7.56 3.27
N SER A 11 23.95 6.22 3.27
CA SER A 11 24.31 5.44 2.08
C SER A 11 23.22 5.54 1.00
N ILE A 12 23.64 5.58 -0.27
CA ILE A 12 22.75 5.67 -1.44
C ILE A 12 21.71 4.54 -1.43
N ASP A 13 22.10 3.33 -1.03
CA ASP A 13 21.18 2.19 -0.96
C ASP A 13 20.06 2.35 0.06
N SER A 14 20.35 2.98 1.20
CA SER A 14 19.34 3.28 2.22
C SER A 14 18.32 4.29 1.68
N MET A 15 18.79 5.34 0.99
CA MET A 15 17.93 6.31 0.34
C MET A 15 17.04 5.64 -0.71
N LEU A 16 17.60 4.75 -1.53
CA LEU A 16 16.87 4.03 -2.58
C LEU A 16 15.79 3.09 -1.99
N ARG A 17 16.10 2.39 -0.89
CA ARG A 17 15.10 1.55 -0.18
C ARG A 17 13.95 2.38 0.35
N LYS A 18 14.23 3.55 0.95
CA LYS A 18 13.20 4.47 1.45
C LYS A 18 12.34 5.02 0.31
N PHE A 19 12.96 5.39 -0.80
CA PHE A 19 12.25 5.84 -1.99
C PHE A 19 11.32 4.75 -2.55
N LYS A 20 11.82 3.53 -2.74
CA LYS A 20 11.01 2.38 -3.19
C LYS A 20 9.82 2.12 -2.25
N ARG A 21 10.02 2.22 -0.94
CA ARG A 21 8.94 2.09 0.05
C ARG A 21 7.91 3.22 -0.09
N LYS A 22 8.34 4.47 -0.24
CA LYS A 22 7.44 5.62 -0.46
C LYS A 22 6.62 5.45 -1.74
N VAL A 23 7.24 5.07 -2.86
CA VAL A 23 6.56 4.82 -4.13
C VAL A 23 5.53 3.69 -4.00
N LYS A 24 5.88 2.60 -3.31
CA LYS A 24 4.93 1.50 -3.06
C LYS A 24 3.75 1.96 -2.20
N ASN A 25 4.01 2.76 -1.17
CA ASN A 25 2.98 3.28 -0.26
C ASN A 25 2.06 4.31 -0.93
N GLU A 26 2.55 5.05 -1.92
CA GLU A 26 1.74 5.99 -2.70
C GLU A 26 0.61 5.29 -3.47
N GLY A 27 0.73 3.98 -3.72
CA GLY A 27 -0.35 3.16 -4.26
C GLY A 27 -0.72 3.47 -5.72
N THR A 28 0.03 4.33 -6.41
CA THR A 28 -0.20 4.75 -7.79
C THR A 28 -0.33 3.57 -8.76
N LEU A 29 0.50 2.54 -8.62
CA LEU A 29 0.39 1.32 -9.43
C LEU A 29 -0.89 0.51 -9.13
N GLN A 30 -1.35 0.51 -7.88
CA GLN A 30 -2.59 -0.18 -7.49
C GLN A 30 -3.83 0.57 -7.99
N GLU A 31 -3.76 1.90 -8.01
CA GLU A 31 -4.80 2.76 -8.56
C GLU A 31 -4.91 2.59 -10.08
N LEU A 32 -3.78 2.59 -10.80
CA LEU A 32 -3.74 2.32 -12.24
C LEU A 32 -4.41 0.98 -12.57
N ARG A 33 -4.00 -0.11 -11.90
CA ARG A 33 -4.61 -1.44 -12.08
C ARG A 33 -6.10 -1.48 -11.78
N SER A 34 -6.56 -0.69 -10.80
CA SER A 34 -7.98 -0.58 -10.46
C SER A 34 -8.79 0.24 -11.47
N ARG A 35 -8.12 1.04 -12.31
CA ARG A 35 -8.71 1.88 -13.35
C ARG A 35 -8.60 1.30 -14.76
N GLU A 36 -7.82 0.23 -14.95
CA GLU A 36 -7.65 -0.45 -16.24
C GLU A 36 -8.99 -0.94 -16.84
N HIS A 37 -9.96 -1.28 -15.99
CA HIS A 37 -11.29 -1.72 -16.40
C HIS A 37 -12.37 -1.02 -15.57
N PHE A 38 -13.55 -0.85 -16.17
CA PHE A 38 -14.71 -0.32 -15.46
C PHE A 38 -15.23 -1.35 -14.45
N GLU A 39 -15.20 -0.98 -13.17
CA GLU A 39 -15.84 -1.72 -12.09
C GLU A 39 -17.12 -0.98 -11.69
N LYS A 40 -18.26 -1.69 -11.63
CA LYS A 40 -19.52 -1.09 -11.17
C LYS A 40 -19.34 -0.56 -9.73
N PRO A 41 -19.97 0.57 -9.35
CA PRO A 41 -19.78 1.18 -8.04
C PRO A 41 -20.13 0.24 -6.87
N SER A 42 -21.09 -0.67 -7.07
CA SER A 42 -21.44 -1.72 -6.10
C SER A 42 -20.28 -2.70 -5.86
N GLU A 43 -19.64 -3.17 -6.93
CA GLU A 43 -18.53 -4.12 -6.85
C GLU A 43 -17.29 -3.48 -6.21
N THR A 44 -16.99 -2.23 -6.54
CA THR A 44 -15.91 -1.47 -5.88
C THR A 44 -16.16 -1.34 -4.37
N LYS A 45 -17.40 -1.05 -3.95
CA LYS A 45 -17.76 -1.00 -2.51
C LYS A 45 -17.59 -2.36 -1.84
N LYS A 46 -18.04 -3.43 -2.48
CA LYS A 46 -17.91 -4.81 -1.99
C LYS A 46 -16.45 -5.23 -1.84
N ARG A 47 -15.61 -4.93 -2.83
CA ARG A 47 -14.16 -5.20 -2.81
C ARG A 47 -13.46 -4.47 -1.67
N ARG A 48 -13.77 -3.18 -1.47
CA ARG A 48 -13.22 -2.38 -0.35
C ARG A 48 -13.61 -2.95 1.01
N ALA A 49 -14.88 -3.33 1.19
CA ALA A 49 -15.36 -3.93 2.44
C ALA A 49 -14.67 -5.27 2.74
N LYS A 50 -14.54 -6.15 1.73
CA LYS A 50 -13.83 -7.44 1.88
C LYS A 50 -12.35 -7.23 2.26
N ALA A 51 -11.68 -6.27 1.64
CA ALA A 51 -10.28 -5.95 1.96
C ALA A 51 -10.10 -5.35 3.37
N ALA A 52 -11.10 -4.63 3.90
CA ALA A 52 -11.08 -4.14 5.27
C ALA A 52 -11.28 -5.28 6.29
N ARG A 53 -12.28 -6.14 6.08
CA ARG A 53 -12.55 -7.30 6.94
C ARG A 53 -11.35 -8.24 7.03
N ARG A 54 -10.73 -8.56 5.89
CA ARG A 54 -9.52 -9.40 5.88
C ARG A 54 -8.38 -8.78 6.70
N ARG A 55 -8.24 -7.45 6.72
CA ARG A 55 -7.21 -6.77 7.51
C ARG A 55 -7.49 -6.88 9.01
N THR A 56 -8.76 -6.75 9.43
CA THR A 56 -9.14 -6.90 10.84
C THR A 56 -9.01 -8.35 11.30
N GLU A 57 -9.40 -9.31 10.47
CA GLU A 57 -9.24 -10.76 10.76
C GLU A 57 -7.77 -11.13 10.97
N ILE A 58 -6.87 -10.67 10.10
CA ILE A 58 -5.44 -10.92 10.23
C ILE A 58 -4.88 -10.27 11.51
N GLN A 59 -5.38 -9.07 11.88
CA GLN A 59 -4.96 -8.40 13.11
C GLN A 59 -5.41 -9.19 14.35
N GLN A 60 -6.67 -9.63 14.39
CA GLN A 60 -7.21 -10.45 15.47
C GLN A 60 -6.44 -11.76 15.64
N GLN A 61 -6.14 -12.43 14.52
CA GLN A 61 -5.32 -13.65 14.53
C GLN A 61 -3.90 -13.41 15.06
N ALA A 62 -3.31 -12.24 14.76
CA ALA A 62 -1.99 -11.87 15.28
C ALA A 62 -2.04 -11.54 16.78
N ASP A 63 -3.11 -10.87 17.23
CA ASP A 63 -3.33 -10.53 18.64
C ASP A 63 -3.64 -11.78 19.49
N GLU A 64 -4.33 -12.78 18.92
CA GLU A 64 -4.58 -14.09 19.57
C GLU A 64 -3.31 -14.96 19.70
N LEU A 65 -2.28 -14.71 18.87
CA LEU A 65 -1.03 -15.47 18.84
C LEU A 65 0.06 -14.93 19.78
N TYR A 66 -0.20 -13.87 20.53
CA TYR A 66 0.75 -13.16 21.40
C TYR A 66 0.26 -13.09 22.84
#